data_AF-A0A8I0KLI2-F1
#
_entry.id   AF-A0A8I0KLI2-F1
#
_cell.length_a   1.000
_cell.length_b   1.000
_cell.length_c   1.000
_cell.angle_alpha   90.00
_cell.angle_beta   90.00
_cell.angle_gamma   90.00
#
_symmetry.space_group_name_H-M   'P 1'
#
loop_
_entity.id
_entity.type
_entity.pdbx_description
1 polymer ?
#
loop_
_entity_poly.entity_id
_entity_poly.type
_entity_poly.pdbx_seq_one_letter_code
_entity_poly.pdbx_strand_id
1 'polypeptide(L)'
;MTSRPDLRHPAARAFGWLALIGVALGVGIGLFSAGALTATGVTSADLPPLAAPTSAPTTAPTPTPTPTPEPEPEDKGPQPKLTPVPGNRAAPGERFDIVGVLPSADKGAQLQIQVKDGDGPWDDFPVTVAATDGGRFETKIYTSRTGERKFRVTDKASGDSTPDITVTIG
;
A
#
# COMPACT_ATOMS: atom_id res chain seq x y z
N MET A 1 36.77 -55.98 -9.33
CA MET A 1 37.32 -54.61 -9.21
C MET A 1 36.62 -53.73 -10.23
N THR A 2 35.56 -53.04 -9.82
CA THR A 2 34.79 -52.13 -10.66
C THR A 2 35.25 -50.69 -10.38
N SER A 3 35.96 -50.09 -11.33
CA SER A 3 36.35 -48.68 -11.29
C SER A 3 35.15 -47.79 -11.55
N ARG A 4 34.77 -46.97 -10.56
CA ARG A 4 33.98 -45.75 -10.73
C ARG A 4 34.91 -44.56 -10.55
N PRO A 5 35.02 -43.64 -11.53
CA PRO A 5 35.70 -42.37 -11.29
C PRO A 5 34.73 -41.39 -10.60
N ASP A 6 34.88 -41.30 -9.27
CA ASP A 6 34.26 -40.25 -8.47
C ASP A 6 34.93 -38.87 -8.71
N LEU A 7 34.09 -37.86 -8.48
CA LEU A 7 34.18 -36.45 -8.84
C LEU A 7 35.55 -35.76 -8.66
N ARG A 8 35.92 -35.04 -9.71
CA ARG A 8 36.87 -33.92 -9.67
C ARG A 8 36.26 -32.78 -8.83
N HIS A 9 36.91 -32.46 -7.71
CA HIS A 9 37.01 -31.10 -7.15
C HIS A 9 37.80 -30.21 -8.15
N PRO A 10 37.94 -28.86 -8.03
CA PRO A 10 37.56 -27.92 -6.95
C PRO A 10 36.97 -26.58 -7.47
N ALA A 11 36.63 -25.63 -6.58
CA ALA A 11 37.14 -24.26 -6.61
C ALA A 11 36.22 -23.28 -5.85
N ALA A 12 36.77 -22.76 -4.76
CA ALA A 12 36.32 -21.54 -4.11
C ALA A 12 36.23 -20.37 -5.09
N ARG A 13 35.24 -19.51 -4.90
CA ARG A 13 35.37 -18.08 -5.20
C ARG A 13 34.75 -17.26 -4.09
N ALA A 14 35.64 -16.66 -3.30
CA ALA A 14 35.38 -15.50 -2.48
C ALA A 14 34.81 -14.37 -3.34
N PHE A 15 33.86 -13.62 -2.79
CA PHE A 15 33.64 -12.22 -3.14
C PHE A 15 33.24 -11.49 -1.86
N GLY A 16 34.25 -10.98 -1.16
CA GLY A 16 34.07 -9.73 -0.44
C GLY A 16 34.09 -8.61 -1.45
N TRP A 17 33.14 -7.68 -1.39
CA TRP A 17 33.42 -6.32 -1.85
C TRP A 17 32.49 -5.28 -1.22
N LEU A 18 33.17 -4.24 -0.72
CA LEU A 18 32.79 -2.84 -0.63
C LEU A 18 31.59 -2.40 0.24
N ALA A 19 31.97 -1.70 1.30
CA ALA A 19 31.20 -0.65 1.93
C ALA A 19 30.86 0.52 0.98
N LEU A 20 29.80 1.26 1.36
CA LEU A 20 29.57 2.72 1.27
C LEU A 20 28.26 3.13 0.57
N ILE A 21 27.69 4.24 1.09
CA ILE A 21 26.52 5.06 0.70
C ILE A 21 25.28 4.76 1.59
N GLY A 22 24.74 5.67 2.43
CA GLY A 22 24.91 7.12 2.47
C GLY A 22 24.63 7.75 3.85
N VAL A 23 25.43 8.77 4.13
CA VAL A 23 25.28 9.77 5.19
C VAL A 23 24.38 10.91 4.66
N ALA A 24 23.67 11.56 5.58
CA ALA A 24 23.05 12.90 5.51
C ALA A 24 21.72 13.06 4.76
N LEU A 25 20.65 13.33 5.52
CA LEU A 25 19.89 14.61 5.48
C LEU A 25 18.64 14.48 6.37
N GLY A 26 18.58 15.28 7.42
CA GLY A 26 17.43 15.35 8.32
C GLY A 26 17.50 16.53 9.28
N VAL A 27 17.92 17.69 8.78
CA VAL A 27 17.75 18.98 9.47
C VAL A 27 16.45 19.59 8.98
N GLY A 28 15.54 19.91 9.91
CA GLY A 28 14.50 20.91 9.68
C GLY A 28 13.13 20.58 10.23
N ILE A 29 12.91 20.79 11.54
CA ILE A 29 11.60 21.23 12.04
C ILE A 29 11.88 22.34 13.06
N GLY A 30 11.65 23.59 12.63
CA GLY A 30 11.65 24.76 13.49
C GLY A 30 10.25 25.00 14.05
N LEU A 31 10.17 25.26 15.36
CA LEU A 31 9.01 25.83 16.04
C LEU A 31 9.53 26.75 17.14
N PHE A 32 9.67 28.04 16.83
CA PHE A 32 9.94 29.07 17.83
C PHE A 32 9.33 30.40 17.40
N SER A 33 8.19 30.76 18.01
CA SER A 33 7.76 32.16 18.10
C SER A 33 6.64 32.29 19.14
N ALA A 34 7.02 32.76 20.32
CA ALA A 34 6.14 33.34 21.31
C ALA A 34 5.99 34.84 20.99
N GLY A 35 4.76 35.36 21.04
CA GLY A 35 4.46 36.78 20.91
C GLY A 35 3.35 37.17 21.87
N ALA A 36 3.73 37.68 23.04
CA ALA A 36 2.85 38.34 23.99
C ALA A 36 3.19 39.83 24.00
N LEU A 37 2.23 40.71 23.75
CA LEU A 37 2.32 42.14 24.06
C LEU A 37 0.97 42.64 24.61
N THR A 38 1.08 43.14 25.84
CA THR A 38 0.08 43.82 26.66
C THR A 38 -0.03 45.30 26.30
N ALA A 39 -1.23 45.91 26.32
CA ALA A 39 -1.39 47.32 26.67
C ALA A 39 -2.86 47.66 26.98
N THR A 40 -3.10 48.07 28.22
CA THR A 40 -4.33 48.64 28.79
C THR A 40 -4.61 50.05 28.30
N GLY A 41 -5.89 50.46 28.20
CA GLY A 41 -6.24 51.88 27.99
C GLY A 41 -7.74 52.17 28.07
N VAL A 42 -8.22 52.52 29.26
CA VAL A 42 -9.56 53.02 29.60
C VAL A 42 -9.78 54.49 29.20
N THR A 43 -11.02 54.88 28.86
CA THR A 43 -11.73 56.12 29.30
C THR A 43 -13.03 56.27 28.48
N SER A 44 -14.21 56.04 29.06
CA SER A 44 -15.09 57.02 29.76
C SER A 44 -15.60 58.16 28.88
N ALA A 45 -16.91 58.16 28.57
CA ALA A 45 -17.74 59.36 28.49
C ALA A 45 -19.24 58.99 28.51
N ASP A 46 -19.97 59.72 29.35
CA ASP A 46 -21.34 59.59 29.83
C ASP A 46 -22.26 60.56 29.08
N LEU A 47 -23.46 60.15 28.58
CA LEU A 47 -24.56 61.05 28.15
C LEU A 47 -25.97 60.37 28.20
N PRO A 48 -27.07 61.13 28.47
CA PRO A 48 -28.39 60.68 29.00
C PRO A 48 -29.44 60.18 27.96
N PRO A 49 -30.61 59.60 28.37
CA PRO A 49 -31.53 58.93 27.46
C PRO A 49 -32.47 59.89 26.70
N LEU A 50 -32.57 59.73 25.38
CA LEU A 50 -33.59 60.35 24.52
C LEU A 50 -34.77 59.37 24.34
N ALA A 51 -36.00 59.85 24.54
CA ALA A 51 -37.22 59.07 24.47
C ALA A 51 -37.86 59.05 23.06
N ALA A 52 -38.31 57.84 22.64
CA ALA A 52 -39.33 57.47 21.64
C ALA A 52 -39.04 57.72 20.13
N PRO A 53 -39.62 56.98 19.14
CA PRO A 53 -40.74 56.00 19.20
C PRO A 53 -40.47 54.62 18.52
N THR A 54 -41.43 53.69 18.71
CA THR A 54 -41.81 52.54 17.86
C THR A 54 -40.95 52.22 16.63
N SER A 55 -40.41 50.99 16.60
CA SER A 55 -40.43 50.08 15.43
C SER A 55 -39.93 48.70 15.89
N ALA A 56 -40.77 47.68 15.73
CA ALA A 56 -40.35 46.30 15.96
C ALA A 56 -39.17 45.94 15.04
N PRO A 57 -38.11 45.26 15.50
CA PRO A 57 -37.07 44.80 14.59
C PRO A 57 -37.62 43.65 13.76
N THR A 58 -37.80 43.90 12.46
CA THR A 58 -37.94 42.88 11.43
C THR A 58 -36.72 41.95 11.52
N THR A 59 -36.94 40.68 11.85
CA THR A 59 -35.90 39.65 11.83
C THR A 59 -35.42 39.46 10.40
N ALA A 60 -34.24 39.99 10.08
CA ALA A 60 -33.52 39.67 8.85
C ALA A 60 -33.18 38.17 8.84
N PRO A 61 -33.38 37.45 7.72
CA PRO A 61 -33.00 36.04 7.65
C PRO A 61 -31.48 35.90 7.71
N THR A 62 -31.01 35.08 8.64
CA THR A 62 -29.61 34.63 8.72
C THR A 62 -29.17 34.02 7.38
N PRO A 63 -28.08 34.50 6.74
CA PRO A 63 -27.56 33.84 5.55
C PRO A 63 -27.15 32.40 5.88
N THR A 64 -27.73 31.45 5.14
CA THR A 64 -27.35 30.04 5.19
C THR A 64 -25.87 29.89 4.84
N PRO A 65 -25.06 29.18 5.64
CA PRO A 65 -23.67 28.92 5.28
C PRO A 65 -23.61 28.12 3.97
N THR A 66 -22.89 28.66 2.99
CA THR A 66 -22.54 27.94 1.77
C THR A 66 -21.79 26.66 2.14
N PRO A 67 -22.23 25.47 1.67
CA PRO A 67 -21.48 24.24 1.92
C PRO A 67 -20.09 24.35 1.30
N THR A 68 -19.07 24.13 2.12
CA THR A 68 -17.70 23.90 1.66
C THR A 68 -17.70 22.72 0.69
N PRO A 69 -17.11 22.83 -0.51
CA PRO A 69 -17.01 21.71 -1.42
C PRO A 69 -16.22 20.58 -0.77
N GLU A 70 -16.82 19.40 -0.72
CA GLU A 70 -16.18 18.16 -0.30
C GLU A 70 -15.04 17.84 -1.28
N PRO A 71 -13.84 17.45 -0.81
CA PRO A 71 -12.75 17.11 -1.71
C PRO A 71 -13.16 15.95 -2.61
N GLU A 72 -13.06 16.18 -3.92
CA GLU A 72 -13.30 15.16 -4.94
C GLU A 72 -12.29 14.02 -4.75
N PRO A 73 -12.72 12.74 -4.75
CA PRO A 73 -11.81 11.63 -4.57
C PRO A 73 -10.77 11.62 -5.71
N GLU A 74 -9.50 11.72 -5.35
CA GLU A 74 -8.39 11.55 -6.28
C GLU A 74 -8.52 10.19 -6.99
N ASP A 75 -8.62 10.21 -8.32
CA ASP A 75 -8.59 9.02 -9.16
C ASP A 75 -7.19 8.38 -9.05
N LYS A 76 -7.05 7.38 -8.18
CA LYS A 76 -5.78 6.71 -7.87
C LYS A 76 -5.32 5.71 -8.92
N GLY A 77 -5.78 5.84 -10.16
CA GLY A 77 -5.43 4.95 -11.26
C GLY A 77 -5.77 3.48 -10.97
N PRO A 78 -5.41 2.56 -11.87
CA PRO A 78 -5.60 1.13 -11.64
C PRO A 78 -4.77 0.66 -10.44
N GLN A 79 -5.41 -0.07 -9.52
CA GLN A 79 -4.77 -0.60 -8.30
C GLN A 79 -4.42 -2.10 -8.45
N PRO A 80 -3.34 -2.57 -7.81
CA PRO A 80 -3.02 -3.99 -7.79
C PRO A 80 -4.11 -4.81 -7.09
N LYS A 81 -4.52 -5.93 -7.68
CA LYS A 81 -5.55 -6.83 -7.15
C LYS A 81 -5.17 -8.28 -7.38
N LEU A 82 -5.56 -9.14 -6.45
CA LEU A 82 -5.40 -10.58 -6.55
C LEU A 82 -6.68 -11.27 -6.08
N THR A 83 -7.11 -12.33 -6.76
CA THR A 83 -8.34 -13.05 -6.43
C THR A 83 -8.19 -14.52 -6.80
N PRO A 84 -8.47 -15.45 -5.86
CA PRO A 84 -8.51 -16.87 -6.16
C PRO A 84 -9.88 -17.28 -6.72
N VAL A 85 -9.90 -18.23 -7.66
CA VAL A 85 -11.09 -18.76 -8.33
C VAL A 85 -11.07 -20.29 -8.18
N PRO A 86 -12.16 -20.93 -7.71
CA PRO A 86 -13.52 -20.40 -7.52
C PRO A 86 -13.73 -19.59 -6.22
N GLY A 87 -12.74 -19.53 -5.34
CA GLY A 87 -12.81 -18.79 -4.08
C GLY A 87 -11.59 -19.05 -3.21
N ASN A 88 -11.68 -18.72 -1.92
CA ASN A 88 -10.58 -18.83 -0.98
C ASN A 88 -10.41 -20.22 -0.34
N ARG A 89 -11.01 -21.27 -0.90
CA ARG A 89 -10.87 -22.65 -0.43
C ARG A 89 -10.65 -23.59 -1.60
N ALA A 90 -9.72 -24.53 -1.45
CA ALA A 90 -9.46 -25.60 -2.40
C ALA A 90 -9.19 -26.91 -1.66
N ALA A 91 -9.56 -28.05 -2.25
CA ALA A 91 -9.22 -29.35 -1.70
C ALA A 91 -7.72 -29.66 -1.88
N PRO A 92 -7.14 -30.57 -1.08
CA PRO A 92 -5.73 -30.94 -1.22
C PRO A 92 -5.49 -31.57 -2.60
N GLY A 93 -4.57 -31.01 -3.37
CA GLY A 93 -4.30 -31.45 -4.75
C GLY A 93 -5.32 -30.96 -5.78
N GLU A 94 -6.28 -30.13 -5.38
CA GLU A 94 -7.13 -29.42 -6.33
C GLU A 94 -6.32 -28.33 -7.04
N ARG A 95 -6.66 -28.11 -8.31
CA ARG A 95 -6.11 -26.98 -9.07
C ARG A 95 -7.09 -25.81 -8.96
N PHE A 96 -6.58 -24.65 -8.57
CA PHE A 96 -7.36 -23.41 -8.52
C PHE A 96 -6.62 -22.31 -9.27
N ASP A 97 -7.37 -21.33 -9.79
CA ASP A 97 -6.80 -20.23 -10.54
C ASP A 97 -6.60 -19.02 -9.62
N ILE A 98 -5.54 -18.26 -9.89
CA ILE A 98 -5.30 -16.95 -9.29
C ILE A 98 -5.28 -15.95 -10.44
N VAL A 99 -6.20 -15.01 -10.38
CA VAL A 99 -6.33 -13.90 -11.33
C VAL A 99 -6.00 -12.60 -10.63
N GLY A 100 -5.36 -11.71 -11.35
CA GLY A 100 -4.97 -10.43 -10.78
C GLY A 100 -4.53 -9.40 -11.80
N VAL A 101 -4.21 -8.23 -11.26
CA VAL A 101 -3.60 -7.14 -11.99
C VAL A 101 -2.50 -6.55 -11.11
N LEU A 102 -1.35 -6.28 -11.72
CA LEU A 102 -0.24 -5.53 -11.15
C LEU A 102 0.09 -4.41 -12.14
N PRO A 103 -0.54 -3.23 -12.02
CA PRO A 103 -0.46 -2.17 -13.02
C PRO A 103 0.95 -1.62 -13.28
N SER A 104 1.87 -1.81 -12.33
CA SER A 104 3.28 -1.43 -12.50
C SER A 104 4.07 -2.42 -13.37
N ALA A 105 3.54 -3.60 -13.65
CA ALA A 105 4.19 -4.60 -14.47
C ALA A 105 3.94 -4.34 -15.97
N ASP A 106 5.04 -4.25 -16.73
CA ASP A 106 5.00 -4.14 -18.18
C ASP A 106 4.44 -5.41 -18.84
N LYS A 107 3.91 -5.27 -20.06
CA LYS A 107 3.52 -6.42 -20.88
C LYS A 107 4.72 -7.33 -21.11
N GLY A 108 4.60 -8.59 -20.71
CA GLY A 108 5.64 -9.60 -20.79
C GLY A 108 6.56 -9.66 -19.56
N ALA A 109 6.36 -8.82 -18.55
CA ALA A 109 7.07 -8.91 -17.28
C ALA A 109 6.87 -10.27 -16.62
N GLN A 110 7.94 -10.83 -16.03
CA GLN A 110 7.89 -12.12 -15.36
C GLN A 110 7.44 -11.96 -13.91
N LEU A 111 6.22 -12.42 -13.65
CA LEU A 111 5.60 -12.35 -12.34
C LEU A 111 5.81 -13.67 -11.59
N GLN A 112 6.42 -13.56 -10.42
CA GLN A 112 6.66 -14.67 -9.52
C GLN A 112 5.50 -14.81 -8.54
N ILE A 113 4.94 -16.02 -8.45
CA ILE A 113 3.96 -16.34 -7.42
C ILE A 113 4.76 -16.63 -6.14
N GLN A 114 4.36 -16.01 -5.04
CA GLN A 114 4.93 -16.26 -3.72
C GLN A 114 3.86 -16.79 -2.78
N VAL A 115 4.31 -17.62 -1.84
CA VAL A 115 3.49 -18.22 -0.81
C VAL A 115 4.09 -17.97 0.57
N LYS A 116 3.24 -17.79 1.56
CA LYS A 116 3.62 -17.66 2.97
C LYS A 116 2.78 -18.60 3.81
N ASP A 117 3.46 -19.44 4.60
CA ASP A 117 2.84 -20.36 5.54
C ASP A 117 2.87 -19.72 6.94
N GLY A 118 1.68 -19.43 7.50
CA GLY A 118 1.55 -18.73 8.79
C GLY A 118 2.32 -17.40 8.83
N ASP A 119 3.16 -17.24 9.86
CA ASP A 119 4.01 -16.05 10.05
C ASP A 119 5.43 -16.21 9.48
N GLY A 120 5.70 -17.27 8.72
CA GLY A 120 7.00 -17.54 8.11
C GLY A 120 7.42 -16.51 7.05
N PRO A 121 8.61 -16.66 6.45
CA PRO A 121 9.01 -15.80 5.34
C PRO A 121 8.13 -16.04 4.09
N TRP A 122 8.19 -15.11 3.14
CA TRP A 122 7.66 -15.34 1.80
C TRP A 122 8.61 -16.25 1.02
N ASP A 123 8.07 -17.31 0.44
CA ASP A 123 8.80 -18.26 -0.40
C ASP A 123 8.31 -18.16 -1.85
N ASP A 124 9.20 -18.42 -2.80
CA ASP A 124 8.83 -18.52 -4.21
C ASP A 124 8.09 -19.83 -4.47
N PHE A 125 6.84 -19.73 -4.91
CA PHE A 125 6.09 -20.87 -5.40
C PHE A 125 6.58 -21.23 -6.80
N PRO A 126 6.71 -22.51 -7.20
CA PRO A 126 7.33 -22.90 -8.47
C PRO A 126 6.44 -22.65 -9.70
N VAL A 127 5.85 -21.46 -9.80
CA VAL A 127 5.02 -20.98 -10.90
C VAL A 127 5.44 -19.54 -11.19
N THR A 128 5.62 -19.24 -12.46
CA THR A 128 5.89 -17.90 -12.99
C THR A 128 4.92 -17.65 -14.12
N VAL A 129 4.41 -16.42 -14.23
CA VAL A 129 3.46 -16.03 -15.28
C VAL A 129 3.91 -14.73 -15.94
N ALA A 130 3.70 -14.59 -17.24
CA ALA A 130 3.96 -13.34 -17.94
C ALA A 130 2.75 -12.40 -17.79
N ALA A 131 3.01 -11.14 -17.43
CA ALA A 131 1.97 -10.12 -17.43
C ALA A 131 1.48 -9.85 -18.85
N THR A 132 0.16 -9.68 -19.02
CA THR A 132 -0.43 -9.18 -20.26
C THR A 132 -0.51 -7.66 -20.25
N ASP A 133 -1.13 -7.08 -21.28
CA ASP A 133 -1.34 -5.64 -21.34
C ASP A 133 -2.11 -5.10 -20.12
N GLY A 134 -1.65 -3.97 -19.59
CA GLY A 134 -2.14 -3.37 -18.35
C GLY A 134 -1.82 -4.19 -17.09
N GLY A 135 -0.79 -5.03 -17.10
CA GLY A 135 -0.29 -5.74 -15.92
C GLY A 135 -1.18 -6.89 -15.42
N ARG A 136 -2.12 -7.36 -16.25
CA ARG A 136 -3.05 -8.46 -15.87
C ARG A 136 -2.36 -9.81 -15.96
N PHE A 137 -2.81 -10.77 -15.17
CA PHE A 137 -2.33 -12.14 -15.23
C PHE A 137 -3.38 -13.11 -14.71
N GLU A 138 -3.25 -14.36 -15.18
CA GLU A 138 -4.01 -15.51 -14.72
C GLU A 138 -3.06 -16.70 -14.65
N THR A 139 -3.11 -17.45 -13.56
CA THR A 139 -2.28 -18.63 -13.39
C THR A 139 -2.97 -19.71 -12.59
N LYS A 140 -2.62 -20.97 -12.87
CA LYS A 140 -3.18 -22.13 -12.21
C LYS A 140 -2.22 -22.66 -11.15
N ILE A 141 -2.69 -22.75 -9.92
CA ILE A 141 -1.93 -23.23 -8.77
C ILE A 141 -2.35 -24.66 -8.44
N TYR A 142 -1.37 -25.47 -8.05
CA TYR A 142 -1.57 -26.84 -7.57
C TYR A 142 -0.76 -27.06 -6.29
N THR A 143 -1.43 -27.42 -5.20
CA THR A 143 -0.75 -27.76 -3.93
C THR A 143 -1.53 -28.80 -3.16
N SER A 144 -0.83 -29.77 -2.57
CA SER A 144 -1.39 -30.74 -1.62
C SER A 144 -1.10 -30.39 -0.17
N ARG A 145 -0.28 -29.36 0.08
CA ARG A 145 -0.01 -28.87 1.44
C ARG A 145 -1.26 -28.21 2.00
N THR A 146 -1.83 -28.83 3.02
CA THR A 146 -3.04 -28.38 3.74
C THR A 146 -2.75 -27.21 4.68
N GLY A 147 -3.80 -26.47 5.04
CA GLY A 147 -3.76 -25.36 5.98
C GLY A 147 -4.11 -24.02 5.33
N GLU A 148 -4.07 -22.96 6.15
CA GLU A 148 -4.19 -21.59 5.68
C GLU A 148 -2.86 -21.12 5.08
N ARG A 149 -2.90 -20.63 3.84
CA ARG A 149 -1.73 -20.16 3.11
C ARG A 149 -2.00 -18.81 2.49
N LYS A 150 -1.03 -17.91 2.55
CA LYS A 150 -1.13 -16.59 1.90
C LYS A 150 -0.41 -16.62 0.57
N PHE A 151 -1.01 -16.05 -0.46
CA PHE A 151 -0.44 -15.93 -1.78
C PHE A 151 -0.34 -14.47 -2.18
N ARG A 152 0.76 -14.11 -2.85
CA ARG A 152 0.91 -12.83 -3.54
C ARG A 152 1.64 -13.04 -4.85
N VAL A 153 1.58 -12.04 -5.73
CA VAL A 153 2.33 -12.03 -6.97
C VAL A 153 3.25 -10.84 -6.99
N THR A 154 4.51 -11.05 -7.36
CA THR A 154 5.54 -10.01 -7.39
C THR A 154 6.21 -9.95 -8.74
N ASP A 155 6.52 -8.74 -9.22
CA ASP A 155 7.46 -8.57 -10.31
C ASP A 155 8.89 -8.62 -9.76
N LYS A 156 9.70 -9.59 -10.22
CA LYS A 156 11.09 -9.74 -9.77
C LYS A 156 11.99 -8.61 -10.28
N ALA A 157 11.61 -7.92 -11.36
CA ALA A 157 12.40 -6.83 -11.92
C ALA A 157 12.20 -5.53 -11.12
N SER A 158 10.96 -5.15 -10.82
CA SER A 158 10.67 -3.91 -10.07
C SER A 158 10.62 -4.10 -8.55
N GLY A 159 10.31 -5.31 -8.08
CA GLY A 159 10.05 -5.60 -6.67
C GLY A 159 8.61 -5.28 -6.22
N ASP A 160 7.75 -4.78 -7.12
CA ASP A 160 6.36 -4.51 -6.81
C ASP A 160 5.59 -5.80 -6.54
N SER A 161 4.53 -5.70 -5.75
CA SER A 161 3.71 -6.86 -5.36
C SER A 161 2.23 -6.50 -5.31
N THR A 162 1.39 -7.49 -5.59
CA THR A 162 -0.03 -7.42 -5.26
C THR A 162 -0.26 -7.53 -3.75
N PRO A 163 -1.46 -7.14 -3.26
CA PRO A 163 -1.94 -7.57 -1.95
C PRO A 163 -1.87 -9.09 -1.80
N ASP A 164 -1.74 -9.55 -0.56
CA ASP A 164 -1.87 -10.97 -0.26
C ASP A 164 -3.33 -11.42 -0.21
N ILE A 165 -3.57 -12.65 -0.62
CA ILE A 165 -4.83 -13.35 -0.44
C ILE A 165 -4.61 -14.57 0.45
N THR A 166 -5.57 -14.85 1.31
CA THR A 166 -5.59 -16.08 2.09
C THR A 166 -6.38 -17.15 1.34
N VAL A 167 -5.79 -18.34 1.20
CA VAL A 167 -6.45 -19.53 0.65
C VAL A 167 -6.32 -20.68 1.66
N THR A 168 -7.44 -21.33 1.98
CA THR A 168 -7.49 -22.53 2.82
C THR A 168 -7.42 -23.78 1.96
N ILE A 169 -6.43 -24.63 2.21
CA ILE A 169 -6.28 -25.93 1.55
C ILE A 169 -6.71 -27.04 2.52
N GLY A 170 -7.77 -27.77 2.19
CA GLY A 170 -8.33 -28.83 3.05
C GLY A 170 -9.63 -28.47 3.76
#